data_AF-A0A7X0HLF2-F1
#
_entry.id   AF-A0A7X0HLF2-F1
#
_cell.length_a   1.000
_cell.length_b   1.000
_cell.length_c   1.000
_cell.angle_alpha   90.00
_cell.angle_beta   90.00
_cell.angle_gamma   90.00
#
_symmetry.space_group_name_H-M   'P 1'
#
loop_
_entity.id
_entity.type
_entity.pdbx_description
1 polymer ?
#
loop_
_entity_poly.entity_id
_entity_poly.type
_entity_poly.pdbx_seq_one_letter_code
_entity_poly.pdbx_strand_id
1 'polypeptide(L)' 'MADLAYVLEAAMRRRHFSTQALADRTGIRTPRIRVFVQDGDAGPVHPTEQELRELADALGLSVAEVLPRTAHTGRPDA' A
#
# COMPACT_ATOMS: atom_id res chain seq x y z
N MET A 1 -12.14 7.47 -6.07
CA MET A 1 -10.84 7.56 -5.37
C MET A 1 -10.08 6.27 -5.65
N ALA A 2 -8.78 6.32 -5.87
CA ALA A 2 -7.99 5.14 -6.20
C ALA A 2 -7.82 4.27 -4.95
N ASP A 3 -8.25 3.03 -5.04
CA ASP A 3 -8.04 2.02 -4.00
C ASP A 3 -6.53 1.74 -3.85
N LEU A 4 -6.06 1.43 -2.64
CA LEU A 4 -4.65 1.11 -2.39
C LEU A 4 -4.17 -0.02 -3.32
N ALA A 5 -4.99 -1.04 -3.53
CA ALA A 5 -4.71 -2.13 -4.46
C ALA A 5 -4.41 -1.60 -5.87
N TYR A 6 -5.25 -0.67 -6.35
CA TYR A 6 -5.10 -0.06 -7.67
C TYR A 6 -3.82 0.79 -7.78
N VAL A 7 -3.48 1.58 -6.76
CA VAL A 7 -2.26 2.40 -6.74
C VAL A 7 -1.02 1.50 -6.78
N LEU A 8 -0.99 0.46 -5.94
CA LEU A 8 0.11 -0.49 -5.89
C LEU A 8 0.26 -1.26 -7.19
N GLU A 9 -0.83 -1.81 -7.74
CA GLU A 9 -0.80 -2.55 -9.00
C GLU A 9 -0.34 -1.67 -10.16
N ALA A 10 -0.85 -0.44 -10.25
CA ALA A 10 -0.45 0.50 -11.30
C ALA A 10 1.04 0.88 -11.19
N ALA A 11 1.54 1.13 -9.99
CA ALA A 11 2.94 1.47 -9.76
C ALA A 11 3.87 0.27 -10.05
N MET A 12 3.49 -0.93 -9.62
CA MET A 12 4.20 -2.17 -9.92
C MET A 12 4.27 -2.41 -11.42
N ARG A 13 3.16 -2.24 -12.13
CA ARG A 13 3.10 -2.41 -13.60
C ARG A 13 3.96 -1.39 -14.33
N ARG A 14 3.94 -0.11 -13.91
CA ARG A 14 4.77 0.96 -14.51
C ARG A 14 6.26 0.72 -14.32
N ARG A 15 6.66 0.15 -13.17
CA ARG A 15 8.07 -0.09 -12.82
C ARG A 15 8.53 -1.52 -13.04
N HIS A 16 7.67 -2.39 -13.60
CA HIS A 16 7.92 -3.82 -13.76
C HIS A 16 8.37 -4.51 -12.46
N PHE A 17 7.78 -4.11 -11.32
CA PHE A 17 8.08 -4.70 -10.01
C PHE A 17 7.22 -5.95 -9.77
N SER A 18 7.88 -7.02 -9.35
CA SER A 18 7.21 -8.24 -8.85
C SER A 18 6.97 -8.13 -7.34
N THR A 19 5.97 -8.86 -6.83
CA THR A 19 5.72 -8.95 -5.37
C THR A 19 6.93 -9.45 -4.60
N GLN A 20 7.72 -10.34 -5.19
CA GLN A 20 8.98 -10.81 -4.61
C GLN A 20 10.03 -9.70 -4.56
N ALA A 21 10.19 -8.92 -5.63
CA ALA A 21 11.14 -7.79 -5.63
C ALA A 21 10.76 -6.71 -4.61
N LEU A 22 9.46 -6.50 -4.37
CA LEU A 22 8.99 -5.66 -3.26
C LEU A 22 9.32 -6.27 -1.90
N ALA A 23 9.15 -7.59 -1.74
CA ALA A 23 9.48 -8.27 -0.50
C ALA A 23 10.98 -8.19 -0.16
N ASP A 24 11.84 -8.40 -1.16
CA ASP A 24 13.29 -8.25 -1.01
C ASP A 24 13.69 -6.82 -0.67
N ARG A 25 12.97 -5.81 -1.20
CA ARG A 25 13.30 -4.39 -0.99
C ARG A 25 12.75 -3.80 0.31
N THR A 26 11.58 -4.23 0.75
CA THR A 26 10.87 -3.71 1.93
C THR A 26 11.05 -4.59 3.17
N GLY A 27 11.53 -5.82 3.01
CA GLY A 27 11.54 -6.84 4.06
C GLY A 27 10.14 -7.37 4.42
N ILE A 28 9.07 -6.91 3.77
CA ILE A 28 7.71 -7.39 3.99
C ILE A 28 7.56 -8.76 3.34
N ARG A 29 6.92 -9.70 4.04
CA ARG A 29 6.70 -11.04 3.49
C ARG A 29 5.83 -10.98 2.22
N THR A 30 6.24 -11.66 1.16
CA THR A 30 5.52 -11.74 -0.13
C THR A 30 4.01 -12.03 -0.01
N PRO A 31 3.53 -12.91 0.89
CA PRO A 31 2.10 -13.13 1.08
C PRO A 31 1.35 -11.87 1.54
N ARG A 32 1.93 -11.05 2.42
CA ARG A 32 1.32 -9.78 2.87
C ARG A 32 1.24 -8.79 1.71
N ILE A 33 2.32 -8.65 0.94
CA ILE A 33 2.34 -7.77 -0.24
C ILE A 33 1.27 -8.18 -1.24
N ARG A 34 1.10 -9.49 -1.47
CA ARG A 34 0.02 -10.00 -2.32
C ARG A 34 -1.37 -9.62 -1.82
N VAL A 35 -1.60 -9.64 -0.51
CA VAL A 35 -2.88 -9.21 0.07
C VAL A 35 -3.07 -7.71 -0.13
N PHE A 36 -2.05 -6.88 0.12
CA PHE A 36 -2.16 -5.43 -0.11
C PHE A 36 -2.43 -5.07 -1.57
N VAL A 37 -1.86 -5.81 -2.52
CA VAL A 37 -2.07 -5.59 -3.95
C VAL A 37 -3.45 -6.09 -4.43
N GLN A 38 -4.01 -7.12 -3.80
CA GLN A 38 -5.31 -7.70 -4.21
C GLN A 38 -6.50 -7.08 -3.47
N ASP A 39 -6.40 -6.97 -2.14
CA ASP A 39 -7.47 -6.57 -1.25
C ASP A 39 -7.35 -5.10 -0.79
N GLY A 40 -6.20 -4.47 -1.01
CA GLY A 40 -5.98 -3.07 -0.63
C GLY A 40 -6.08 -2.86 0.88
N ASP A 41 -6.60 -1.70 1.28
CA ASP A 41 -6.91 -1.37 2.67
C ASP A 41 -8.29 -1.91 3.11
N ALA A 42 -9.09 -2.44 2.18
CA ALA A 42 -10.40 -3.03 2.47
C ALA A 42 -10.30 -4.50 2.91
N GLY A 43 -9.12 -5.11 2.79
CA GLY A 43 -8.87 -6.49 3.17
C GLY A 43 -8.80 -6.72 4.68
N PRO A 44 -8.82 -8.00 5.12
CA PRO A 44 -8.67 -8.36 6.53
C PRO A 44 -7.28 -8.06 7.10
N VAL A 45 -6.32 -7.73 6.23
CA VAL A 45 -4.95 -7.40 6.61
C VAL A 45 -4.67 -5.96 6.23
N HIS A 46 -4.70 -5.08 7.22
CA HIS A 46 -4.35 -3.68 7.04
C HIS A 46 -2.83 -3.48 7.05
N PRO A 47 -2.25 -2.78 6.06
CA PRO A 47 -0.86 -2.39 6.10
C PRO A 47 -0.64 -1.32 7.18
N THR A 48 0.44 -1.45 7.92
CA THR A 48 0.86 -0.43 8.90
C THR A 48 1.42 0.80 8.19
N GLU A 49 1.44 1.95 8.87
CA GLU A 49 2.06 3.17 8.34
C GLU A 49 3.52 2.96 7.93
N GLN A 50 4.27 2.14 8.69
CA GLN A 50 5.63 1.78 8.34
C GLN A 50 5.69 0.97 7.04
N GLU A 51 4.87 -0.07 6.90
CA GLU A 51 4.80 -0.88 5.67
C GLU A 51 4.39 -0.03 4.46
N LEU A 52 3.43 0.87 4.62
CA LEU A 52 3.03 1.81 3.55
C LEU A 52 4.20 2.70 3.14
N ARG A 53 4.99 3.19 4.11
CA ARG A 53 6.15 4.03 3.83
C ARG A 53 7.24 3.28 3.09
N GLU A 54 7.52 2.03 3.49
CA GLU A 54 8.47 1.15 2.80
C GLU A 54 8.00 0.82 1.37
N LEU A 55 6.71 0.53 1.18
CA LEU A 55 6.12 0.29 -0.14
C LEU A 55 6.20 1.52 -1.04
N ALA A 56 5.89 2.70 -0.48
CA ALA A 56 6.00 3.96 -1.20
C ALA A 56 7.44 4.24 -1.64
N ASP A 57 8.41 4.07 -0.73
CA ASP A 57 9.83 4.26 -1.04
C ASP A 57 10.31 3.27 -2.13
N ALA A 58 9.97 1.99 -1.97
CA ALA A 58 10.33 0.95 -2.94
C ALA A 58 9.75 1.22 -4.33
N LEU A 59 8.51 1.71 -4.40
CA LEU A 59 7.81 2.08 -5.63
C LEU A 59 8.08 3.52 -6.09
N GLY A 60 8.88 4.29 -5.34
CA GLY A 60 9.13 5.71 -5.57
C GLY A 60 7.85 6.54 -5.68
N LEU A 61 6.84 6.18 -4.89
CA LEU A 61 5.59 6.91 -4.70
C LEU A 61 5.71 7.82 -3.47
N SER A 62 4.84 8.82 -3.40
CA SER A 62 4.68 9.57 -2.14
C SER A 62 3.81 8.79 -1.16
N VAL A 63 4.12 8.87 0.14
CA VAL A 63 3.32 8.24 1.20
C VAL A 63 1.85 8.70 1.15
N ALA A 64 1.58 9.93 0.69
CA ALA A 64 0.23 10.45 0.50
C ALA A 64 -0.56 9.75 -0.62
N GLU A 65 0.10 9.08 -1.56
CA GLU A 65 -0.54 8.31 -2.64
C GLU A 65 -0.93 6.90 -2.18
N VAL A 66 -0.23 6.34 -1.20
CA VAL A 66 -0.50 5.01 -0.63
C VAL A 66 -1.25 5.07 0.71
N LEU A 67 -1.29 6.21 1.38
CA LEU A 67 -2.17 6.41 2.52
C LEU A 67 -3.61 6.44 2.00
N PRO A 68 -4.48 5.49 2.42
CA PRO A 68 -5.90 5.68 2.24
C PRO A 68 -6.26 7.01 2.92
N ARG A 69 -7.01 7.87 2.23
CA ARG A 69 -7.48 9.15 2.79
C ARG A 69 -8.61 8.87 3.80
N THR A 70 -8.37 8.01 4.79
CA THR A 70 -9.23 7.77 5.95
C THR A 70 -8.91 8.74 7.09
N ALA A 71 -8.21 9.85 6.79
CA ALA A 71 -8.12 11.00 7.69
C ALA A 71 -9.32 11.97 7.50
N HIS A 72 -10.55 11.49 7.71
CA HIS A 72 -11.65 12.36 8.16
C HIS A 72 -12.77 11.65 8.95
N THR A 73 -12.47 10.57 9.68
CA THR A 73 -13.43 10.13 10.71
C THR A 73 -12.78 10.07 12.09
N GLY A 74 -12.06 11.14 12.41
CA GLY A 74 -12.20 11.71 13.74
C GLY A 74 -13.58 12.37 13.78
N ARG A 75 -14.55 11.71 14.40
CA ARG A 75 -15.82 12.31 14.82
C ARG A 75 -15.53 13.65 15.52
N PRO A 76 -15.97 14.82 15.01
CA PRO A 76 -16.18 15.94 15.90
C PRO A 76 -17.47 15.62 16.65
N ASP A 77 -17.36 15.63 17.97
CA ASP A 77 -18.46 15.59 18.90
C ASP A 77 -19.57 16.59 18.49
N ALA A 78 -20.80 16.11 18.38
CA ALA A 78 -22.04 16.88 18.44
C ALA A 78 -23.20 15.95 18.84
#